data_AF-A0A8S1JU47-F1
#
_entry.id   AF-A0A8S1JU47-F1
#
_cell.length_a   1.000
_cell.length_b   1.000
_cell.length_c   1.000
_cell.angle_alpha   90.00
_cell.angle_beta   90.00
_cell.angle_gamma   90.00
#
_symmetry.space_group_name_H-M   'P 1'
#
loop_
_entity.id
_entity.type
_entity.pdbx_description
1 polymer ?
#
loop_
_entity_poly.entity_id
_entity_poly.type
_entity_poly.pdbx_seq_one_letter_code
_entity_poly.pdbx_strand_id
1 'polypeptide(L)'
;MICVRHHTFLNQKYGIFYLDNLLMIGKSQRNPKYLIPYNIEKVIIWCINDNQQLQGFEIFVNGKKKWFDMSHHQTKQLMQILKGKFLYKNMFSFYQFQYIIGVGNFSKVIKVFNIIEKEFYACKVLKLAQFDDFKNELSILQSLDHPNIIKFKEVYLEDKQIWLITDLIEGGTLKEYLENISEITQFEVYIIMKQILNIVQYLHCKGYIHRDIKPENILLSQYHNPSKLYMIDFGLTAKKEDIAIRYPNCGTPGYIAPEVINFDPDHPYDEQSDIFSCGVLLHKILYGIDLFNGSFYNEVYYQNQQFRLEQEQFENNEFEPLLKGMLRENPSTRLTAIQALEMLEQIFVTKNEDYKVNDTDSGIQQIKTLFIQTMKRLEN
;
A
#
# COMPACT_ATOMS: atom_id res chain seq x y z
N MET A 1 8.65 29.93 -7.55
CA MET A 1 9.83 29.65 -8.40
C MET A 1 9.76 30.48 -9.68
N ILE A 2 10.84 30.61 -10.46
CA ILE A 2 10.84 31.37 -11.73
C ILE A 2 11.15 30.41 -12.88
N CYS A 3 10.47 30.56 -14.00
CA CYS A 3 10.80 29.89 -15.25
C CYS A 3 10.86 30.87 -16.42
N VAL A 4 11.57 30.50 -17.48
CA VAL A 4 11.63 31.24 -18.73
C VAL A 4 10.89 30.45 -19.79
N ARG A 5 10.14 31.15 -20.63
CA ARG A 5 9.54 30.56 -21.82
C ARG A 5 9.98 31.32 -23.05
N HIS A 6 10.61 30.59 -23.96
CA HIS A 6 10.98 31.09 -25.27
C HIS A 6 9.70 31.25 -26.13
N HIS A 7 9.45 32.50 -26.56
CA HIS A 7 8.48 32.81 -27.60
C HIS A 7 9.24 33.24 -28.85
N THR A 8 8.56 33.20 -30.00
CA THR A 8 9.13 33.51 -31.33
C THR A 8 9.85 34.87 -31.41
N PHE A 9 9.50 35.82 -30.55
CA PHE A 9 10.05 37.18 -30.58
C PHE A 9 10.79 37.58 -29.29
N LEU A 10 10.32 37.16 -28.11
CA LEU A 10 10.88 37.57 -26.82
C LEU A 10 10.72 36.48 -25.76
N ASN A 11 11.78 36.22 -25.01
CA ASN A 11 11.73 35.34 -23.85
C ASN A 11 10.86 35.97 -22.76
N GLN A 12 9.91 35.21 -22.22
CA GLN A 12 9.04 35.68 -21.15
C GLN A 12 9.38 34.96 -19.85
N LYS A 13 9.63 35.73 -18.79
CA LYS A 13 9.78 35.19 -17.43
C LYS A 13 8.41 35.04 -16.78
N TYR A 14 8.18 33.90 -16.16
CA TYR A 14 6.97 33.59 -15.40
C TYR A 14 7.34 33.15 -13.98
N GLY A 15 6.46 33.48 -13.04
CA GLY A 15 6.42 32.82 -11.74
C GLY A 15 5.68 31.48 -11.85
N ILE A 16 6.19 30.49 -11.14
CA ILE A 16 5.50 29.24 -10.84
C ILE A 16 5.01 29.30 -9.40
N PHE A 17 3.71 29.10 -9.25
CA PHE A 17 2.98 29.06 -7.99
C PHE A 17 2.21 27.74 -7.91
N TYR A 18 1.98 27.22 -6.71
CA TYR A 18 1.29 25.95 -6.53
C TYR A 18 0.44 26.01 -5.26
N LEU A 19 -0.67 25.28 -5.29
CA LEU A 19 -1.58 25.02 -4.17
C LEU A 19 -1.76 23.50 -4.06
N ASP A 20 -2.52 23.04 -3.07
CA ASP A 20 -2.69 21.61 -2.80
C ASP A 20 -3.29 20.82 -3.97
N ASN A 21 -4.02 21.48 -4.87
CA ASN A 21 -4.74 20.85 -5.98
C ASN A 21 -4.40 21.39 -7.38
N LEU A 22 -3.53 22.40 -7.52
CA LEU A 22 -3.25 23.01 -8.83
C LEU A 22 -1.87 23.68 -8.93
N LEU A 23 -1.36 23.68 -10.16
CA LEU A 23 -0.16 24.41 -10.60
C LEU A 23 -0.57 25.66 -11.38
N MET A 24 0.07 26.78 -11.06
CA MET A 24 -0.12 28.08 -11.72
C MET A 24 1.18 28.57 -12.33
N ILE A 25 1.12 29.02 -13.58
CA ILE A 25 2.27 29.62 -14.26
C ILE A 25 1.84 30.94 -14.87
N GLY A 26 2.45 32.05 -14.45
CA GLY A 26 2.04 33.39 -14.90
C GLY A 26 2.89 34.51 -14.31
N LYS A 27 2.55 35.77 -14.63
CA LYS A 27 3.28 36.93 -14.09
C LYS A 27 3.03 37.13 -12.59
N SER A 28 1.86 36.71 -12.12
CA SER A 28 1.48 36.73 -10.70
C SER A 28 0.50 35.59 -10.41
N GLN A 29 0.34 35.26 -9.13
CA GLN A 29 -0.63 34.26 -8.68
C GLN A 29 -2.09 34.68 -8.95
N ARG A 30 -2.40 35.98 -8.92
CA ARG A 30 -3.78 36.51 -9.12
C ARG A 30 -4.25 36.42 -10.56
N ASN A 31 -3.33 36.44 -11.52
CA ASN A 31 -3.64 36.36 -12.95
C ASN A 31 -2.67 35.40 -13.65
N PRO A 32 -2.81 34.08 -13.39
CA PRO A 32 -1.94 33.08 -13.99
C PRO A 32 -2.29 32.93 -15.46
N LYS A 33 -1.27 32.73 -16.31
CA LYS A 33 -1.49 32.45 -17.73
C LYS A 33 -1.93 31.01 -17.97
N TYR A 34 -1.42 30.10 -17.15
CA TYR A 34 -1.76 28.68 -17.15
C TYR A 34 -2.23 28.28 -15.77
N LEU A 35 -3.43 27.72 -15.70
CA LEU A 35 -4.04 27.12 -14.51
C LEU A 35 -4.18 25.63 -14.77
N ILE A 36 -3.47 24.81 -14.02
CA ILE A 36 -3.31 23.39 -14.32
C ILE A 36 -3.65 22.58 -13.06
N PRO A 37 -4.90 22.12 -12.93
CA PRO A 37 -5.28 21.18 -11.89
C PRO A 37 -4.38 19.93 -11.93
N TYR A 38 -3.97 19.46 -10.76
CA TYR A 38 -3.27 18.18 -10.60
C TYR A 38 -4.15 17.06 -11.12
N ASN A 39 -3.58 16.25 -12.01
CA ASN A 39 -4.30 15.16 -12.65
C ASN A 39 -3.26 14.21 -13.26
N ILE A 40 -3.33 12.94 -12.87
CA ILE A 40 -2.51 11.84 -13.38
C ILE A 40 -2.75 11.49 -14.86
N GLU A 41 -3.66 12.17 -15.54
CA GLU A 41 -3.87 12.08 -16.99
C GLU A 41 -3.12 13.19 -17.74
N LYS A 42 -2.65 14.22 -17.04
CA LYS A 42 -1.84 15.28 -17.62
C LYS A 42 -0.37 14.90 -17.57
N VAL A 43 0.28 15.05 -18.72
CA VAL A 43 1.67 14.66 -18.91
C VAL A 43 2.61 15.83 -18.70
N ILE A 44 3.59 15.63 -17.81
CA ILE A 44 4.79 16.46 -17.67
C ILE A 44 6.00 15.68 -18.19
N ILE A 45 6.88 16.34 -18.94
CA ILE A 45 8.14 15.76 -19.39
C ILE A 45 9.27 16.57 -18.77
N TRP A 46 10.05 15.94 -17.90
CA TRP A 46 11.25 16.54 -17.34
C TRP A 46 12.41 16.42 -18.33
N CYS A 47 13.22 17.46 -18.43
CA CYS A 47 14.37 17.48 -19.31
C CYS A 47 15.67 17.59 -18.50
N ILE A 48 16.60 16.73 -18.85
CA ILE A 48 17.94 16.61 -18.27
C ILE A 48 18.93 16.60 -19.42
N ASN A 49 20.08 17.25 -19.25
CA ASN A 49 21.16 17.22 -20.24
C ASN A 49 22.15 16.06 -19.98
N ASP A 50 23.12 15.89 -20.87
CA ASP A 50 24.14 14.83 -20.80
C ASP A 50 24.97 14.86 -19.50
N ASN A 51 25.10 16.04 -18.89
CA ASN A 51 25.78 16.24 -17.61
C ASN A 51 24.86 16.00 -16.39
N GLN A 52 23.72 15.34 -16.59
CA GLN A 52 22.69 15.07 -15.57
C GLN A 52 22.11 16.33 -14.90
N GLN A 53 22.18 17.49 -15.58
CA GLN A 53 21.61 18.74 -15.09
C GLN A 53 20.20 18.94 -15.65
N LEU A 54 19.20 18.93 -14.78
CA LEU A 54 17.84 19.38 -15.06
C LEU A 54 17.80 20.77 -15.72
N GLN A 55 17.05 20.90 -16.82
CA GLN A 55 16.92 22.13 -17.61
C GLN A 55 15.54 22.80 -17.52
N GLY A 56 14.54 22.07 -17.02
CA GLY A 56 13.16 22.54 -16.98
C GLY A 56 12.18 21.43 -17.32
N PHE A 57 11.02 21.80 -17.85
CA PHE A 57 9.96 20.86 -18.14
C PHE A 57 9.08 21.26 -19.31
N GLU A 58 8.41 20.26 -19.86
CA GLU A 58 7.36 20.40 -20.86
C GLU A 58 6.02 19.97 -20.28
N ILE A 59 4.97 20.67 -20.69
CA ILE A 59 3.60 20.32 -20.32
C ILE A 59 2.64 20.57 -21.48
N PHE A 60 1.65 19.70 -21.62
CA PHE A 60 0.57 19.88 -22.58
C PHE A 60 -0.54 20.73 -21.97
N VAL A 61 -0.81 21.89 -22.56
CA VAL A 61 -1.92 22.77 -22.16
C VAL A 61 -2.77 23.08 -23.38
N ASN A 62 -4.07 22.78 -23.31
CA ASN A 62 -5.04 22.94 -24.40
C ASN A 62 -4.55 22.29 -25.72
N GLY A 63 -4.09 21.04 -25.63
CA GLY A 63 -3.56 20.29 -26.77
C GLY A 63 -2.21 20.77 -27.33
N LYS A 64 -1.60 21.82 -26.74
CA LYS A 64 -0.33 22.38 -27.23
C LYS A 64 0.79 22.15 -26.21
N LYS A 65 1.90 21.56 -26.69
CA LYS A 65 3.13 21.36 -25.93
C LYS A 65 3.81 22.70 -25.60
N LYS A 66 4.09 22.95 -24.32
CA LYS A 66 4.70 24.17 -23.81
C LYS A 66 6.00 23.84 -23.05
N TRP A 67 7.10 24.48 -23.44
CA TRP A 67 8.41 24.37 -22.79
C TRP A 67 8.65 25.52 -21.82
N PHE A 68 9.27 25.22 -20.67
CA PHE A 68 9.67 26.17 -19.64
C PHE A 68 11.06 25.84 -19.09
N ASP A 69 12.03 26.71 -19.35
CA ASP A 69 13.40 26.63 -18.83
C ASP A 69 13.45 27.02 -17.36
N MET A 70 14.23 26.28 -16.59
CA MET A 70 14.44 26.49 -15.16
C MET A 70 15.85 26.05 -14.78
N SER A 71 16.44 26.72 -13.78
CA SER A 71 17.73 26.27 -13.26
C SER A 71 17.62 24.88 -12.63
N HIS A 72 18.71 24.12 -12.63
CA HIS A 72 18.74 22.77 -12.05
C HIS A 72 18.09 22.69 -10.67
N HIS A 73 18.49 23.60 -9.77
CA HIS A 73 17.97 23.66 -8.40
C HIS A 73 16.46 23.93 -8.35
N GLN A 74 15.97 24.89 -9.14
CA GLN A 74 14.53 25.21 -9.16
C GLN A 74 13.72 24.08 -9.80
N THR A 75 14.25 23.42 -10.84
CA THR A 75 13.60 22.26 -11.46
C THR A 75 13.52 21.11 -10.46
N LYS A 76 14.61 20.81 -9.73
CA LYS A 76 14.63 19.77 -8.70
C LYS A 76 13.60 20.04 -7.59
N GLN A 77 13.50 21.29 -7.12
CA GLN A 77 12.49 21.68 -6.15
C GLN A 77 11.06 21.48 -6.68
N LEU A 78 10.80 21.90 -7.92
CA LEU A 78 9.50 21.71 -8.54
C LEU A 78 9.15 20.23 -8.74
N MET A 79 10.12 19.39 -9.13
CA MET A 79 9.95 17.94 -9.23
C MET A 79 9.43 17.37 -7.91
N GLN A 80 10.06 17.70 -6.78
CA GLN A 80 9.62 17.24 -5.45
C GLN A 80 8.19 17.70 -5.12
N ILE A 81 7.85 18.95 -5.45
CA ILE A 81 6.51 19.50 -5.18
C ILE A 81 5.44 18.85 -6.06
N LEU A 82 5.80 18.49 -7.30
CA LEU A 82 4.89 17.88 -8.25
C LEU A 82 4.85 16.36 -8.15
N LYS A 83 5.78 15.73 -7.43
CA LYS A 83 5.95 14.28 -7.29
C LYS A 83 4.60 13.61 -7.03
N GLY A 84 4.26 12.66 -7.90
CA GLY A 84 3.02 11.89 -7.82
C GLY A 84 1.74 12.62 -8.24
N LYS A 85 1.78 13.89 -8.65
CA LYS A 85 0.56 14.67 -9.01
C LYS A 85 0.22 14.66 -10.50
N PHE A 86 1.14 14.16 -11.32
CA PHE A 86 1.05 14.13 -12.77
C PHE A 86 1.58 12.80 -13.31
N LEU A 87 1.26 12.51 -14.57
CA LEU A 87 1.94 11.47 -15.34
C LEU A 87 3.24 12.03 -15.90
N TYR A 88 4.30 11.25 -15.84
CA TYR A 88 5.60 11.63 -16.38
C TYR A 88 5.96 10.84 -17.63
N LYS A 89 6.90 11.38 -18.39
CA LYS A 89 7.61 10.69 -19.47
C LYS A 89 9.10 10.92 -19.35
N ASN A 90 9.85 10.24 -20.21
CA ASN A 90 11.29 10.16 -20.23
C ASN A 90 11.90 9.48 -18.99
N MET A 91 11.25 8.43 -18.48
CA MET A 91 11.67 7.70 -17.28
C MET A 91 13.14 7.23 -17.34
N PHE A 92 13.57 6.72 -18.49
CA PHE A 92 14.91 6.15 -18.67
C PHE A 92 16.04 7.16 -18.51
N SER A 93 15.74 8.46 -18.59
CA SER A 93 16.70 9.52 -18.29
C SER A 93 16.91 9.75 -16.79
N PHE A 94 16.04 9.21 -15.93
CA PHE A 94 16.05 9.42 -14.48
C PHE A 94 16.31 8.13 -13.70
N TYR A 95 15.89 6.99 -14.24
CA TYR A 95 15.94 5.69 -13.58
C TYR A 95 16.81 4.69 -14.32
N GLN A 96 17.81 4.15 -13.61
CA GLN A 96 18.65 3.07 -14.07
C GLN A 96 18.12 1.72 -13.56
N PHE A 97 17.78 0.81 -14.48
CA PHE A 97 17.33 -0.53 -14.13
C PHE A 97 18.44 -1.35 -13.49
N GLN A 98 18.09 -2.05 -12.41
CA GLN A 98 18.96 -3.01 -11.75
C GLN A 98 18.50 -4.43 -12.15
N TYR A 99 17.73 -5.09 -11.30
CA TYR A 99 17.26 -6.46 -11.50
C TYR A 99 15.79 -6.60 -11.12
N ILE A 100 15.19 -7.70 -11.54
CA ILE A 100 13.80 -8.07 -11.25
C ILE A 100 13.70 -8.51 -9.80
N ILE A 101 12.76 -7.94 -9.04
CA ILE A 101 12.50 -8.30 -7.64
C ILE A 101 11.15 -8.99 -7.45
N GLY A 102 10.28 -9.01 -8.47
CA GLY A 102 9.03 -9.74 -8.44
C GLY A 102 8.44 -9.92 -9.83
N VAL A 103 7.74 -11.03 -10.05
CA VAL A 103 7.01 -11.32 -11.29
C VAL A 103 5.60 -11.78 -10.91
N GLY A 104 4.60 -11.00 -11.32
CA GLY A 104 3.20 -11.37 -11.22
C GLY A 104 2.64 -11.83 -12.57
N ASN A 105 1.38 -12.27 -12.58
CA ASN A 105 0.70 -12.72 -13.80
C ASN A 105 0.63 -11.65 -14.89
N PHE A 106 0.54 -10.38 -14.48
CA PHE A 106 0.28 -9.24 -15.37
C PHE A 106 1.25 -8.09 -15.19
N SER A 107 2.19 -8.22 -14.25
CA SER A 107 3.08 -7.15 -13.85
C SER A 107 4.46 -7.70 -13.53
N LYS A 108 5.45 -6.81 -13.57
CA LYS A 108 6.82 -7.11 -13.18
C LYS A 108 7.33 -6.01 -12.28
N VAL A 109 8.01 -6.36 -11.20
CA VAL A 109 8.59 -5.41 -10.27
C VAL A 109 10.11 -5.42 -10.43
N ILE A 110 10.69 -4.24 -10.62
CA ILE A 110 12.11 -4.05 -10.93
C ILE A 110 12.70 -3.09 -9.89
N LYS A 111 13.87 -3.42 -9.33
CA LYS A 111 14.66 -2.46 -8.57
C LYS A 111 15.28 -1.44 -9.51
N VAL A 112 15.09 -0.16 -9.23
CA VAL A 112 15.59 0.94 -10.05
C VAL A 112 16.36 1.95 -9.20
N PHE A 113 17.36 2.60 -9.78
CA PHE A 113 18.15 3.64 -9.13
C PHE A 113 17.83 5.01 -9.73
N ASN A 114 17.36 5.96 -8.91
CA ASN A 114 17.10 7.32 -9.34
C ASN A 114 18.41 8.12 -9.34
N ILE A 115 18.84 8.61 -10.51
CA ILE A 115 20.13 9.30 -10.64
C ILE A 115 20.16 10.72 -10.05
N ILE A 116 19.00 11.36 -9.84
CA ILE A 116 18.88 12.72 -9.31
C ILE A 116 18.83 12.71 -7.78
N GLU A 117 18.13 11.73 -7.22
CA GLU A 117 17.93 11.54 -5.78
C GLU A 117 19.05 10.67 -5.17
N LYS A 118 19.73 9.87 -5.99
CA LYS A 118 20.77 8.90 -5.59
C LYS A 118 20.23 7.83 -4.64
N GLU A 119 19.00 7.39 -4.89
CA GLU A 119 18.29 6.41 -4.07
C GLU A 119 17.70 5.28 -4.91
N PHE A 120 17.48 4.12 -4.29
CA PHE A 120 16.80 2.99 -4.90
C PHE A 120 15.29 3.03 -4.67
N TYR A 121 14.55 2.58 -5.67
CA TYR A 121 13.10 2.49 -5.67
C TYR A 121 12.66 1.15 -6.26
N ALA A 122 11.39 0.78 -5.99
CA ALA A 122 10.73 -0.31 -6.70
C ALA A 122 9.90 0.26 -7.86
N CYS A 123 9.93 -0.43 -9.00
CA CYS A 123 9.15 -0.08 -10.16
C CYS A 123 8.26 -1.22 -10.61
N LYS A 124 6.93 -1.07 -10.47
CA LYS A 124 5.92 -2.00 -10.99
C LYS A 124 5.57 -1.59 -12.43
N VAL A 125 5.80 -2.50 -13.38
CA VAL A 125 5.55 -2.31 -14.81
C VAL A 125 4.25 -3.00 -15.21
N LEU A 126 3.34 -2.25 -15.84
CA LEU A 126 2.01 -2.68 -16.28
C LEU A 126 1.81 -2.34 -17.76
N LYS A 127 0.92 -3.07 -18.44
CA LYS A 127 0.57 -2.76 -19.83
C LYS A 127 -0.41 -1.58 -19.87
N LEU A 128 -0.31 -0.69 -20.86
CA LEU A 128 -1.22 0.47 -21.01
C LEU A 128 -2.70 0.06 -21.10
N ALA A 129 -3.01 -1.13 -21.62
CA ALA A 129 -4.38 -1.65 -21.64
C ALA A 129 -5.02 -1.78 -20.24
N GLN A 130 -4.21 -1.79 -19.18
CA GLN A 130 -4.64 -1.86 -17.78
C GLN A 130 -4.72 -0.48 -17.12
N PHE A 131 -4.52 0.62 -17.87
CA PHE A 131 -4.42 1.94 -17.27
C PHE A 131 -5.70 2.37 -16.56
N ASP A 132 -6.87 2.08 -17.13
CA ASP A 132 -8.13 2.50 -16.52
C ASP A 132 -8.40 1.77 -15.20
N ASP A 133 -8.09 0.46 -15.11
CA ASP A 133 -8.15 -0.28 -13.85
C ASP A 133 -7.11 0.25 -12.84
N PHE A 134 -5.90 0.53 -13.33
CA PHE A 134 -4.80 1.05 -12.52
C PHE A 134 -5.04 2.47 -11.98
N LYS A 135 -5.85 3.30 -12.67
CA LYS A 135 -6.20 4.64 -12.17
C LYS A 135 -6.89 4.57 -10.81
N ASN A 136 -7.73 3.56 -10.60
CA ASN A 136 -8.39 3.37 -9.31
C ASN A 136 -7.36 3.06 -8.22
N GLU A 137 -6.49 2.07 -8.42
CA GLU A 137 -5.37 1.71 -7.52
C GLU A 137 -4.52 2.94 -7.18
N LEU A 138 -4.14 3.71 -8.21
CA LEU A 138 -3.31 4.90 -8.04
C LEU A 138 -4.03 6.00 -7.24
N SER A 139 -5.30 6.27 -7.54
CA SER A 139 -6.09 7.28 -6.83
C SER A 139 -6.26 6.93 -5.35
N ILE A 140 -6.47 5.64 -5.06
CA ILE A 140 -6.57 5.12 -3.70
C ILE A 140 -5.22 5.30 -3.01
N LEU A 141 -4.15 4.74 -3.55
CA LEU A 141 -2.79 4.86 -3.00
C LEU A 141 -2.38 6.31 -2.70
N GLN A 142 -2.69 7.25 -3.59
CA GLN A 142 -2.42 8.69 -3.39
C GLN A 142 -3.22 9.30 -2.23
N SER A 143 -4.41 8.79 -1.96
CA SER A 143 -5.26 9.25 -0.86
C SER A 143 -4.86 8.65 0.50
N LEU A 144 -3.99 7.64 0.52
CA LEU A 144 -3.57 6.93 1.73
C LEU A 144 -2.29 7.54 2.32
N ASP A 145 -2.31 7.73 3.62
CA ASP A 145 -1.19 8.19 4.42
C ASP A 145 -1.16 7.39 5.73
N HIS A 146 -0.43 6.29 5.72
CA HIS A 146 -0.25 5.38 6.85
C HIS A 146 1.19 4.88 6.87
N PRO A 147 1.83 4.74 8.06
CA PRO A 147 3.23 4.34 8.16
C PRO A 147 3.53 2.90 7.72
N ASN A 148 2.52 2.04 7.60
CA ASN A 148 2.64 0.64 7.15
C ASN A 148 1.99 0.40 5.77
N ILE A 149 1.72 1.46 5.00
CA ILE A 149 1.28 1.36 3.61
C ILE A 149 2.41 1.86 2.72
N ILE A 150 2.69 1.14 1.64
CA ILE A 150 3.73 1.52 0.69
C ILE A 150 3.51 2.94 0.14
N LYS A 151 4.58 3.74 0.07
CA LYS A 151 4.48 5.09 -0.47
C LYS A 151 4.66 5.07 -1.97
N PHE A 152 3.60 5.44 -2.68
CA PHE A 152 3.65 5.86 -4.06
C PHE A 152 4.51 7.13 -4.22
N LYS A 153 5.32 7.17 -5.28
CA LYS A 153 6.19 8.31 -5.61
C LYS A 153 5.79 8.95 -6.92
N GLU A 154 5.85 8.20 -8.01
CA GLU A 154 5.72 8.73 -9.36
C GLU A 154 5.12 7.69 -10.30
N VAL A 155 4.47 8.14 -11.36
CA VAL A 155 3.97 7.27 -12.42
C VAL A 155 4.47 7.79 -13.76
N TYR A 156 5.02 6.89 -14.58
CA TYR A 156 5.50 7.19 -15.92
C TYR A 156 4.74 6.41 -16.99
N LEU A 157 4.67 6.97 -18.19
CA LEU A 157 4.11 6.35 -19.38
C LEU A 157 5.17 6.29 -20.49
N GLU A 158 5.76 5.11 -20.68
CA GLU A 158 6.75 4.84 -21.74
C GLU A 158 6.28 3.66 -22.60
N ASP A 159 6.42 3.75 -23.92
CA ASP A 159 6.24 2.61 -24.85
C ASP A 159 4.97 1.77 -24.62
N LYS A 160 3.83 2.44 -24.34
CA LYS A 160 2.54 1.80 -24.00
C LYS A 160 2.62 0.90 -22.75
N GLN A 161 3.45 1.27 -21.80
CA GLN A 161 3.57 0.68 -20.48
C GLN A 161 3.48 1.76 -19.41
N ILE A 162 2.87 1.40 -18.28
CA ILE A 162 2.78 2.23 -17.10
C ILE A 162 3.86 1.76 -16.14
N TRP A 163 4.63 2.70 -15.61
CA TRP A 163 5.73 2.42 -14.70
C TRP A 163 5.45 3.15 -13.39
N LEU A 164 5.06 2.38 -12.38
CA LEU A 164 4.73 2.87 -11.05
C LEU A 164 5.97 2.83 -10.17
N ILE A 165 6.40 3.98 -9.66
CA ILE A 165 7.50 4.10 -8.70
C ILE A 165 6.95 4.15 -7.28
N THR A 166 7.46 3.29 -6.42
CA THR A 166 7.20 3.27 -4.98
C THR A 166 8.51 3.22 -4.20
N ASP A 167 8.44 3.46 -2.88
CA ASP A 167 9.54 3.08 -1.99
C ASP A 167 9.97 1.62 -2.22
N LEU A 168 11.27 1.36 -2.09
CA LEU A 168 11.82 0.00 -2.12
C LEU A 168 11.82 -0.57 -0.70
N ILE A 169 11.24 -1.76 -0.53
CA ILE A 169 11.26 -2.51 0.72
C ILE A 169 12.05 -3.80 0.49
N GLU A 170 13.09 -4.04 1.28
CA GLU A 170 14.10 -5.08 0.99
C GLU A 170 14.03 -6.32 1.90
N GLY A 171 13.09 -6.39 2.86
CA GLY A 171 13.03 -7.48 3.84
C GLY A 171 12.29 -8.75 3.38
N GLY A 172 11.90 -8.85 2.12
CA GLY A 172 11.12 -9.98 1.61
C GLY A 172 9.65 -9.94 2.01
N THR A 173 8.88 -10.94 1.59
CA THR A 173 7.45 -11.06 1.89
C THR A 173 7.22 -11.69 3.26
N LEU A 174 6.05 -11.45 3.86
CA LEU A 174 5.61 -12.16 5.05
C LEU A 174 5.47 -13.67 4.77
N LYS A 175 5.12 -14.05 3.53
CA LYS A 175 5.11 -15.45 3.10
C LYS A 175 6.47 -16.11 3.29
N GLU A 176 7.51 -15.53 2.69
CA GLU A 176 8.88 -16.03 2.77
C GLU A 176 9.35 -16.10 4.22
N TYR A 177 8.98 -15.12 5.04
CA TYR A 177 9.27 -15.18 6.47
C TYR A 177 8.61 -16.40 7.14
N LEU A 178 7.30 -16.59 6.96
CA LEU A 178 6.57 -17.71 7.56
C LEU A 178 7.04 -19.09 7.07
N GLU A 179 7.51 -19.19 5.82
CA GLU A 179 8.05 -20.43 5.24
C GLU A 179 9.45 -20.79 5.77
N ASN A 180 10.21 -19.81 6.27
CA ASN A 180 11.61 -20.00 6.68
C ASN A 180 11.82 -20.02 8.20
N ILE A 181 10.81 -19.68 9.00
CA ILE A 181 10.90 -19.78 10.46
C ILE A 181 10.63 -21.21 10.94
N SER A 182 11.32 -21.63 12.00
CA SER A 182 11.04 -22.92 12.66
C SER A 182 9.89 -22.82 13.66
N GLU A 183 9.78 -21.68 14.34
CA GLU A 183 8.79 -21.40 15.36
C GLU A 183 8.50 -19.90 15.35
N ILE A 184 7.24 -19.53 15.63
CA ILE A 184 6.82 -18.15 15.77
C ILE A 184 6.50 -17.85 17.23
N THR A 185 7.01 -16.74 17.74
CA THR A 185 6.73 -16.33 19.12
C THR A 185 5.40 -15.60 19.21
N GLN A 186 4.74 -15.66 20.38
CA GLN A 186 3.52 -14.89 20.65
C GLN A 186 3.72 -13.38 20.41
N PHE A 187 4.91 -12.87 20.72
CA PHE A 187 5.27 -11.49 20.47
C PHE A 187 5.29 -11.17 18.97
N GLU A 188 5.85 -12.05 18.14
CA GLU A 188 5.83 -11.91 16.69
C GLU A 188 4.42 -11.95 16.12
N VAL A 189 3.58 -12.88 16.59
CA VAL A 189 2.14 -12.91 16.22
C VAL A 189 1.48 -11.57 16.54
N TYR A 190 1.69 -11.05 17.76
CA TYR A 190 1.13 -9.77 18.19
C TYR A 190 1.58 -8.60 17.31
N ILE A 191 2.89 -8.42 17.08
CA ILE A 191 3.39 -7.27 16.32
C ILE A 191 3.00 -7.34 14.83
N ILE A 192 2.91 -8.54 14.26
CA ILE A 192 2.45 -8.73 12.87
C ILE A 192 0.98 -8.35 12.77
N MET A 193 0.12 -8.98 13.58
CA MET A 193 -1.32 -8.75 13.53
C MET A 193 -1.70 -7.32 13.92
N LYS A 194 -1.02 -6.71 14.90
CA LYS A 194 -1.28 -5.33 15.28
C LYS A 194 -1.05 -4.39 14.10
N GLN A 195 0.05 -4.52 13.37
CA GLN A 195 0.33 -3.66 12.21
C GLN A 195 -0.70 -3.88 11.10
N ILE A 196 -1.07 -5.12 10.80
CA ILE A 196 -2.07 -5.45 9.78
C ILE A 196 -3.43 -4.88 10.15
N LEU A 197 -3.92 -5.14 11.36
CA LEU A 197 -5.22 -4.67 11.79
C LEU A 197 -5.29 -3.13 11.89
N ASN A 198 -4.19 -2.45 12.22
CA ASN A 198 -4.12 -0.98 12.14
C ASN A 198 -4.27 -0.47 10.69
N ILE A 199 -3.65 -1.14 9.71
CA ILE A 199 -3.84 -0.79 8.29
C ILE A 199 -5.30 -1.00 7.89
N VAL A 200 -5.89 -2.13 8.27
CA VAL A 200 -7.28 -2.48 7.94
C VAL A 200 -8.26 -1.49 8.58
N GLN A 201 -8.11 -1.20 9.87
CA GLN A 201 -8.88 -0.16 10.56
C GLN A 201 -8.78 1.19 9.85
N TYR A 202 -7.57 1.59 9.46
CA TYR A 202 -7.34 2.83 8.73
C TYR A 202 -8.09 2.88 7.38
N LEU A 203 -8.05 1.79 6.61
CA LEU A 203 -8.76 1.68 5.34
C LEU A 203 -10.28 1.74 5.55
N HIS A 204 -10.79 0.97 6.51
CA HIS A 204 -12.22 0.92 6.84
C HIS A 204 -12.74 2.28 7.29
N CYS A 205 -12.00 3.01 8.12
CA CYS A 205 -12.31 4.39 8.51
C CYS A 205 -12.35 5.37 7.32
N LYS A 206 -11.60 5.09 6.25
CA LYS A 206 -11.63 5.85 4.99
C LYS A 206 -12.70 5.35 4.00
N GLY A 207 -13.47 4.32 4.36
CA GLY A 207 -14.49 3.72 3.50
C GLY A 207 -13.94 2.80 2.41
N TYR A 208 -12.68 2.37 2.53
CA TYR A 208 -12.03 1.44 1.61
C TYR A 208 -12.01 0.02 2.17
N ILE A 209 -12.11 -0.96 1.27
CA ILE A 209 -12.02 -2.38 1.56
C ILE A 209 -10.90 -2.95 0.69
N HIS A 210 -9.92 -3.62 1.32
CA HIS A 210 -8.67 -4.03 0.68
C HIS A 210 -8.86 -5.20 -0.28
N ARG A 211 -9.57 -6.25 0.16
CA ARG A 211 -10.02 -7.44 -0.60
C ARG A 211 -8.95 -8.42 -1.08
N ASP A 212 -7.67 -8.16 -0.83
CA ASP A 212 -6.58 -9.10 -1.12
C ASP A 212 -5.53 -9.17 0.00
N ILE A 213 -5.98 -9.32 1.24
CA ILE A 213 -5.08 -9.46 2.41
C ILE A 213 -4.55 -10.89 2.44
N LYS A 214 -3.23 -11.03 2.25
CA LYS A 214 -2.51 -12.31 2.26
C LYS A 214 -1.00 -12.08 2.51
N PRO A 215 -0.23 -13.10 2.93
CA PRO A 215 1.20 -12.96 3.21
C PRO A 215 2.04 -12.41 2.04
N GLU A 216 1.65 -12.70 0.80
CA GLU A 216 2.36 -12.22 -0.41
C GLU A 216 2.29 -10.70 -0.59
N ASN A 217 1.21 -10.07 -0.13
CA ASN A 217 0.97 -8.63 -0.28
C ASN A 217 1.50 -7.80 0.89
N ILE A 218 2.28 -8.41 1.78
CA ILE A 218 2.87 -7.80 2.96
C ILE A 218 4.39 -7.99 2.88
N LEU A 219 5.14 -6.91 2.86
CA LEU A 219 6.61 -6.93 2.90
C LEU A 219 7.13 -6.58 4.28
N LEU A 220 8.22 -7.21 4.68
CA LEU A 220 8.98 -6.83 5.86
C LEU A 220 9.99 -5.75 5.52
N SER A 221 10.20 -4.80 6.44
CA SER A 221 11.21 -3.76 6.25
C SER A 221 12.64 -4.32 6.24
N GLN A 222 12.85 -5.40 6.98
CA GLN A 222 14.14 -6.05 7.18
C GLN A 222 13.95 -7.55 7.11
N TYR A 223 14.93 -8.24 6.54
CA TYR A 223 14.88 -9.69 6.35
C TYR A 223 14.82 -10.41 7.70
N HIS A 224 13.92 -11.39 7.82
CA HIS A 224 13.61 -12.11 9.07
C HIS A 224 13.26 -11.24 10.28
N ASN A 225 12.75 -10.01 10.08
CA ASN A 225 12.38 -9.13 11.17
C ASN A 225 10.97 -8.55 10.99
N PRO A 226 9.97 -9.05 11.73
CA PRO A 226 8.59 -8.60 11.62
C PRO A 226 8.28 -7.28 12.36
N SER A 227 9.26 -6.62 12.99
CA SER A 227 9.05 -5.36 13.74
C SER A 227 8.45 -4.23 12.90
N LYS A 228 8.64 -4.27 11.58
CA LYS A 228 8.06 -3.30 10.65
C LYS A 228 7.65 -3.97 9.35
N LEU A 229 6.37 -3.85 9.00
CA LEU A 229 5.82 -4.34 7.73
C LEU A 229 5.15 -3.25 6.89
N TYR A 230 4.96 -3.53 5.60
CA TYR A 230 4.30 -2.67 4.63
C TYR A 230 3.32 -3.48 3.79
N MET A 231 2.09 -3.02 3.67
CA MET A 231 1.11 -3.52 2.70
C MET A 231 1.36 -2.85 1.34
N ILE A 232 1.40 -3.64 0.26
CA ILE A 232 1.94 -3.19 -1.04
C ILE A 232 0.99 -3.26 -2.23
N ASP A 233 -0.13 -3.98 -2.16
CA ASP A 233 -0.99 -4.19 -3.33
C ASP A 233 -2.44 -3.76 -3.10
N PHE A 234 -2.83 -2.67 -3.76
CA PHE A 234 -4.15 -2.07 -3.66
C PHE A 234 -4.95 -2.22 -4.96
N GLY A 235 -4.49 -3.09 -5.88
CA GLY A 235 -5.13 -3.29 -7.18
C GLY A 235 -6.57 -3.79 -7.08
N LEU A 236 -6.90 -4.50 -5.99
CA LEU A 236 -8.25 -4.92 -5.66
C LEU A 236 -8.91 -4.04 -4.59
N THR A 237 -8.32 -2.94 -4.13
CA THR A 237 -9.00 -2.07 -3.16
C THR A 237 -10.13 -1.28 -3.83
N ALA A 238 -11.26 -1.16 -3.16
CA ALA A 238 -12.38 -0.34 -3.64
C ALA A 238 -13.13 0.31 -2.47
N LYS A 239 -13.95 1.31 -2.80
CA LYS A 239 -14.93 1.82 -1.85
C LYS A 239 -16.10 0.86 -1.71
N LYS A 240 -16.71 0.83 -0.52
CA LYS A 240 -17.93 0.05 -0.24
C LYS A 240 -19.03 0.27 -1.27
N GLU A 241 -19.24 1.52 -1.69
CA GLU A 241 -20.25 1.91 -2.68
C GLU A 241 -20.00 1.34 -4.10
N ASP A 242 -18.77 0.96 -4.43
CA ASP A 242 -18.37 0.48 -5.75
C ASP A 242 -18.37 -1.05 -5.87
N ILE A 243 -18.53 -1.78 -4.76
CA ILE A 243 -18.37 -3.24 -4.71
C ILE A 243 -19.30 -3.96 -5.67
N ALA A 244 -20.60 -3.67 -5.58
CA ALA A 244 -21.63 -4.38 -6.35
C ALA A 244 -21.49 -4.18 -7.87
N ILE A 245 -20.86 -3.09 -8.29
CA ILE A 245 -20.82 -2.66 -9.69
C ILE A 245 -19.55 -3.18 -10.38
N ARG A 246 -18.41 -3.14 -9.70
CA ARG A 246 -17.11 -3.37 -10.36
C ARG A 246 -16.51 -4.75 -10.11
N TYR A 247 -16.74 -5.37 -8.94
CA TYR A 247 -15.92 -6.50 -8.50
C TYR A 247 -16.71 -7.48 -7.59
N PRO A 248 -17.72 -8.18 -8.11
CA PRO A 248 -18.57 -9.06 -7.31
C PRO A 248 -17.78 -10.24 -6.70
N ASN A 249 -16.89 -10.89 -7.46
CA ASN A 249 -16.07 -12.01 -6.99
C ASN A 249 -14.58 -11.73 -7.25
N CYS A 250 -13.84 -11.24 -6.25
CA CYS A 250 -12.41 -10.96 -6.35
C CYS A 250 -11.62 -11.42 -5.12
N GLY A 251 -10.29 -11.41 -5.23
CA GLY A 251 -9.36 -11.81 -4.17
C GLY A 251 -8.63 -13.11 -4.49
N THR A 252 -7.87 -13.62 -3.52
CA THR A 252 -7.08 -14.86 -3.65
C THR A 252 -7.73 -16.01 -2.88
N PRO A 253 -8.18 -17.09 -3.55
CA PRO A 253 -8.72 -18.25 -2.85
C PRO A 253 -7.80 -18.77 -1.75
N GLY A 254 -8.38 -19.26 -0.66
CA GLY A 254 -7.69 -19.46 0.60
C GLY A 254 -7.90 -18.30 1.56
N TYR A 255 -7.97 -17.05 1.09
CA TYR A 255 -8.13 -15.87 1.96
C TYR A 255 -9.48 -15.16 1.84
N ILE A 256 -10.28 -15.51 0.83
CA ILE A 256 -11.56 -14.87 0.54
C ILE A 256 -12.64 -15.33 1.51
N ALA A 257 -13.46 -14.39 1.99
CA ALA A 257 -14.61 -14.66 2.85
C ALA A 257 -15.75 -15.38 2.09
N PRO A 258 -16.53 -16.27 2.75
CA PRO A 258 -17.59 -17.02 2.10
C PRO A 258 -18.64 -16.14 1.41
N GLU A 259 -19.00 -15.00 2.00
CA GLU A 259 -19.96 -14.05 1.44
C GLU A 259 -19.47 -13.31 0.19
N VAL A 260 -18.15 -13.23 -0.02
CA VAL A 260 -17.57 -12.69 -1.27
C VAL A 260 -17.65 -13.74 -2.39
N ILE A 261 -17.48 -15.02 -2.06
CA ILE A 261 -17.61 -16.11 -3.03
C ILE A 261 -19.07 -16.35 -3.42
N ASN A 262 -19.96 -16.32 -2.41
CA ASN A 262 -21.40 -16.49 -2.56
C ASN A 262 -22.12 -15.16 -2.81
N PHE A 263 -21.47 -14.24 -3.54
CA PHE A 263 -21.93 -12.87 -3.73
C PHE A 263 -23.41 -12.79 -4.11
N ASP A 264 -24.16 -12.00 -3.34
CA ASP A 264 -25.54 -11.62 -3.61
C ASP A 264 -25.59 -10.14 -4.03
N PRO A 265 -26.00 -9.81 -5.28
CA PRO A 265 -26.15 -8.42 -5.71
C PRO A 265 -27.12 -7.59 -4.86
N ASP A 266 -28.13 -8.23 -4.26
CA ASP A 266 -29.11 -7.54 -3.41
C ASP A 266 -28.56 -7.31 -1.98
N HIS A 267 -27.52 -8.06 -1.59
CA HIS A 267 -26.82 -7.94 -0.31
C HIS A 267 -25.30 -7.95 -0.51
N PRO A 268 -24.70 -6.87 -1.04
CA PRO A 268 -23.26 -6.80 -1.27
C PRO A 268 -22.47 -6.98 0.02
N TYR A 269 -21.35 -7.70 -0.06
CA TYR A 269 -20.41 -7.80 1.07
C TYR A 269 -19.80 -6.44 1.42
N ASP A 270 -19.22 -6.37 2.61
CA ASP A 270 -18.67 -5.14 3.16
C ASP A 270 -17.27 -5.34 3.74
N GLU A 271 -16.80 -4.36 4.53
CA GLU A 271 -15.46 -4.34 5.12
C GLU A 271 -15.15 -5.55 6.00
N GLN A 272 -16.16 -6.28 6.47
CA GLN A 272 -15.99 -7.48 7.27
C GLN A 272 -15.29 -8.60 6.50
N SER A 273 -15.30 -8.56 5.16
CA SER A 273 -14.56 -9.52 4.34
C SER A 273 -13.05 -9.44 4.59
N ASP A 274 -12.51 -8.23 4.83
CA ASP A 274 -11.09 -8.06 5.16
C ASP A 274 -10.76 -8.68 6.53
N ILE A 275 -11.69 -8.60 7.49
CA ILE A 275 -11.49 -9.21 8.82
C ILE A 275 -11.43 -10.73 8.73
N PHE A 276 -12.24 -11.33 7.85
CA PHE A 276 -12.13 -12.76 7.57
C PHE A 276 -10.74 -13.10 7.02
N SER A 277 -10.26 -12.35 6.02
CA SER A 277 -8.90 -12.55 5.48
C SER A 277 -7.81 -12.39 6.54
N CYS A 278 -7.96 -11.45 7.48
CA CYS A 278 -7.09 -11.32 8.65
C CYS A 278 -7.17 -12.55 9.57
N GLY A 279 -8.35 -13.14 9.75
CA GLY A 279 -8.54 -14.40 10.48
C GLY A 279 -7.82 -15.58 9.82
N VAL A 280 -7.95 -15.73 8.51
CA VAL A 280 -7.21 -16.76 7.75
C VAL A 280 -5.70 -16.55 7.90
N LEU A 281 -5.24 -15.30 7.79
CA LEU A 281 -3.84 -14.97 7.97
C LEU A 281 -3.35 -15.29 9.40
N LEU A 282 -4.12 -14.94 10.43
CA LEU A 282 -3.79 -15.32 11.81
C LEU A 282 -3.71 -16.84 11.97
N HIS A 283 -4.62 -17.60 11.38
CA HIS A 283 -4.53 -19.07 11.38
C HIS A 283 -3.21 -19.54 10.76
N LYS A 284 -2.85 -19.04 9.56
CA LYS A 284 -1.61 -19.40 8.88
C LYS A 284 -0.38 -19.08 9.74
N ILE A 285 -0.39 -17.95 10.42
CA ILE A 285 0.66 -17.51 11.34
C ILE A 285 0.76 -18.48 12.54
N LEU A 286 -0.36 -18.83 13.17
CA LEU A 286 -0.37 -19.66 14.38
C LEU A 286 0.01 -21.12 14.11
N TYR A 287 -0.48 -21.70 13.01
CA TYR A 287 -0.37 -23.13 12.76
C TYR A 287 0.61 -23.50 11.64
N GLY A 288 1.14 -22.51 10.90
CA GLY A 288 2.03 -22.72 9.75
C GLY A 288 1.36 -23.33 8.51
N ILE A 289 0.09 -23.74 8.61
CA ILE A 289 -0.68 -24.40 7.56
C ILE A 289 -1.83 -23.52 7.04
N ASP A 290 -2.18 -23.71 5.76
CA ASP A 290 -3.32 -23.01 5.17
C ASP A 290 -4.63 -23.53 5.76
N LEU A 291 -5.56 -22.62 6.07
CA LEU A 291 -6.88 -23.00 6.61
C LEU A 291 -7.68 -23.84 5.61
N PHE A 292 -7.54 -23.53 4.32
CA PHE A 292 -8.18 -24.22 3.22
C PHE A 292 -7.10 -24.89 2.38
N ASN A 293 -6.95 -26.20 2.54
CA ASN A 293 -5.89 -26.96 1.89
C ASN A 293 -6.48 -27.78 0.74
N GLY A 294 -5.90 -27.62 -0.45
CA GLY A 294 -6.31 -28.33 -1.65
C GLY A 294 -5.15 -28.41 -2.65
N SER A 295 -5.10 -29.50 -3.42
CA SER A 295 -4.09 -29.66 -4.48
C SER A 295 -4.41 -28.79 -5.70
N PHE A 296 -5.67 -28.37 -5.83
CA PHE A 296 -6.15 -27.57 -6.96
C PHE A 296 -6.94 -26.35 -6.52
N TYR A 297 -6.87 -25.30 -7.35
CA TYR A 297 -7.61 -24.04 -7.16
C TYR A 297 -9.09 -24.25 -6.81
N ASN A 298 -9.78 -25.16 -7.52
CA ASN A 298 -11.21 -25.41 -7.33
C ASN A 298 -11.52 -26.04 -5.97
N GLU A 299 -10.60 -26.84 -5.42
CA GLU A 299 -10.78 -27.47 -4.11
C GLU A 299 -10.71 -26.42 -3.00
N VAL A 300 -9.69 -25.56 -3.03
CA VAL A 300 -9.54 -24.45 -2.10
C VAL A 300 -10.74 -23.51 -2.20
N TYR A 301 -11.12 -23.13 -3.43
CA TYR A 301 -12.29 -22.29 -3.67
C TYR A 301 -13.58 -22.88 -3.08
N TYR A 302 -13.83 -24.17 -3.30
CA TYR A 302 -15.00 -24.86 -2.76
C TYR A 302 -15.00 -24.91 -1.23
N GLN A 303 -13.83 -25.17 -0.61
CA GLN A 303 -13.72 -25.17 0.85
C GLN A 303 -13.96 -23.77 1.44
N ASN A 304 -13.38 -22.71 0.86
CA ASN A 304 -13.69 -21.33 1.26
C ASN A 304 -15.20 -21.04 1.13
N GLN A 305 -15.82 -21.48 0.03
CA GLN A 305 -17.24 -21.26 -0.24
C GLN A 305 -18.14 -21.88 0.83
N GLN A 306 -17.80 -23.10 1.27
CA GLN A 306 -18.60 -23.90 2.20
C GLN A 306 -18.16 -23.74 3.66
N PHE A 307 -17.21 -22.83 3.95
CA PHE A 307 -16.59 -22.73 5.26
C PHE A 307 -17.63 -22.56 6.38
N ARG A 308 -17.53 -23.42 7.38
CA ARG A 308 -18.24 -23.33 8.65
C ARG A 308 -17.21 -23.45 9.76
N LEU A 309 -17.26 -22.51 10.70
CA LEU A 309 -16.39 -22.54 11.86
C LEU A 309 -16.86 -23.67 12.80
N GLU A 310 -16.09 -24.75 12.91
CA GLU A 310 -16.38 -25.84 13.84
C GLU A 310 -15.62 -25.63 15.17
N GLN A 311 -16.22 -26.04 16.29
CA GLN A 311 -15.66 -25.74 17.62
C GLN A 311 -14.30 -26.40 17.88
N GLU A 312 -14.04 -27.55 17.27
CA GLU A 312 -12.86 -28.41 17.48
C GLU A 312 -11.68 -28.11 16.55
N GLN A 313 -11.84 -27.18 15.59
CA GLN A 313 -10.85 -26.93 14.53
C GLN A 313 -9.56 -26.26 15.00
N PHE A 314 -9.54 -25.66 16.20
CA PHE A 314 -8.42 -24.85 16.66
C PHE A 314 -7.96 -25.33 18.03
N GLU A 315 -6.66 -25.54 18.17
CA GLU A 315 -6.06 -25.79 19.48
C GLU A 315 -6.32 -24.60 20.41
N ASN A 316 -6.58 -24.89 21.69
CA ASN A 316 -6.79 -23.89 22.73
C ASN A 316 -5.49 -23.10 22.99
N ASN A 317 -5.23 -22.08 22.18
CA ASN A 317 -4.21 -21.06 22.42
C ASN A 317 -4.86 -19.72 22.77
N GLU A 318 -4.08 -18.78 23.29
CA GLU A 318 -4.58 -17.48 23.73
C GLU A 318 -5.17 -16.60 22.61
N PHE A 319 -4.81 -16.86 21.35
CA PHE A 319 -5.35 -16.15 20.19
C PHE A 319 -6.64 -16.78 19.65
N GLU A 320 -7.05 -17.95 20.14
CA GLU A 320 -8.23 -18.67 19.68
C GLU A 320 -9.52 -17.84 19.75
N PRO A 321 -9.82 -17.06 20.82
CA PRO A 321 -11.02 -16.22 20.86
C PRO A 321 -11.01 -15.14 19.78
N LEU A 322 -9.84 -14.54 19.52
CA LEU A 322 -9.64 -13.56 18.46
C LEU A 322 -9.82 -14.20 17.07
N LEU A 323 -9.19 -15.35 16.85
CA LEU A 323 -9.29 -16.10 15.60
C LEU A 323 -10.74 -16.48 15.29
N LYS A 324 -11.44 -17.11 16.26
CA LYS A 324 -12.86 -17.47 16.13
C LYS A 324 -13.75 -16.26 15.90
N GLY A 325 -13.45 -15.11 16.53
CA GLY A 325 -14.17 -13.86 16.32
C GLY A 325 -14.01 -13.29 14.91
N MET A 326 -12.81 -13.37 14.33
CA MET A 326 -12.52 -12.93 12.96
C MET A 326 -13.06 -13.90 11.89
N LEU A 327 -13.13 -15.19 12.20
CA LEU A 327 -13.63 -16.23 11.28
C LEU A 327 -15.13 -16.53 11.44
N ARG A 328 -15.90 -15.68 12.14
CA ARG A 328 -17.36 -15.85 12.22
C ARG A 328 -17.97 -15.83 10.82
N GLU A 329 -18.85 -16.79 10.58
CA GLU A 329 -19.49 -16.94 9.28
C GLU A 329 -20.37 -15.73 8.95
N ASN A 330 -21.27 -15.35 9.85
CA ASN A 330 -22.15 -14.20 9.64
C ASN A 330 -21.34 -12.89 9.80
N PRO A 331 -21.16 -12.09 8.72
CA PRO A 331 -20.35 -10.87 8.75
C PRO A 331 -20.82 -9.85 9.79
N SER A 332 -22.13 -9.76 10.05
CA SER A 332 -22.70 -8.83 11.04
C SER A 332 -22.31 -9.16 12.49
N THR A 333 -21.92 -10.40 12.75
CA THR A 333 -21.45 -10.83 14.07
C THR A 333 -19.94 -10.95 14.14
N ARG A 334 -19.25 -10.90 13.00
CA ARG A 334 -17.80 -10.94 12.91
C ARG A 334 -17.19 -9.72 13.59
N LEU A 335 -16.00 -9.87 14.17
CA LEU A 335 -15.31 -8.73 14.75
C LEU A 335 -15.10 -7.63 13.71
N THR A 336 -15.14 -6.38 14.14
CA THR A 336 -14.60 -5.26 13.37
C THR A 336 -13.09 -5.16 13.57
N ALA A 337 -12.38 -4.39 12.73
CA ALA A 337 -10.95 -4.13 12.92
C ALA A 337 -10.63 -3.55 14.31
N ILE A 338 -11.50 -2.67 14.82
CA ILE A 338 -11.38 -2.04 16.14
C ILE A 338 -11.47 -3.10 17.24
N GLN A 339 -12.51 -3.93 17.22
CA GLN A 339 -12.71 -4.97 18.23
C GLN A 339 -11.60 -6.02 18.18
N ALA A 340 -11.13 -6.38 16.99
CA ALA A 340 -10.00 -7.29 16.82
C ALA A 340 -8.69 -6.72 17.41
N LEU A 341 -8.43 -5.42 17.22
CA LEU A 341 -7.29 -4.74 17.84
C LEU A 341 -7.41 -4.73 19.37
N GLU A 342 -8.57 -4.36 19.91
CA GLU A 342 -8.81 -4.33 21.36
C GLU A 342 -8.60 -5.71 21.99
N MET A 343 -9.15 -6.77 21.37
CA MET A 343 -8.94 -8.14 21.83
C MET A 343 -7.47 -8.57 21.75
N LEU A 344 -6.77 -8.23 20.66
CA LEU A 344 -5.35 -8.53 20.49
C LEU A 344 -4.50 -7.85 21.57
N GLU A 345 -4.82 -6.59 21.92
CA GLU A 345 -4.15 -5.86 22.99
C GLU A 345 -4.42 -6.46 24.37
N GLN A 346 -5.66 -6.88 24.64
CA GLN A 346 -6.01 -7.56 25.89
C GLN A 346 -5.27 -8.89 26.06
N ILE A 347 -5.17 -9.70 25.01
CA ILE A 347 -4.40 -10.96 25.00
C ILE A 347 -2.94 -10.67 25.39
N PHE A 348 -2.34 -9.62 24.80
CA PHE A 348 -0.95 -9.25 25.07
C PHE A 348 -0.72 -8.71 26.49
N VAL A 349 -1.64 -7.88 27.01
CA VAL A 349 -1.51 -7.30 28.36
C VAL A 349 -1.65 -8.36 29.44
N THR A 350 -2.71 -9.19 29.37
CA THR A 350 -3.03 -10.19 30.40
C THR A 350 -1.86 -11.16 30.63
N LYS A 351 -1.15 -11.55 29.57
CA LYS A 351 0.00 -12.43 29.68
C LYS A 351 1.26 -11.74 30.18
N ASN A 352 1.49 -10.48 29.84
CA ASN A 352 2.65 -9.75 30.38
C ASN A 352 2.55 -9.48 31.88
N GLU A 353 1.35 -9.52 32.47
CA GLU A 353 1.18 -9.52 33.92
C GLU A 353 1.56 -10.87 34.56
N ASP A 354 1.28 -12.00 33.90
CA ASP A 354 1.72 -13.33 34.31
C ASP A 354 3.26 -13.50 34.23
N TYR A 355 3.92 -12.82 33.28
CA TYR A 355 5.38 -12.82 33.11
C TYR A 355 6.15 -11.92 34.10
N LYS A 356 5.50 -11.31 35.10
CA LYS A 356 6.18 -10.55 36.17
C LYS A 356 7.12 -11.38 37.05
N VAL A 357 7.28 -12.69 36.79
CA VAL A 357 8.03 -13.58 37.68
C VAL A 357 9.41 -14.01 37.16
N ASN A 358 9.71 -14.21 35.86
CA ASN A 358 10.99 -14.84 35.50
C ASN A 358 11.50 -14.55 34.06
N ASP A 359 11.95 -13.34 33.71
CA ASP A 359 12.91 -13.26 32.58
C ASP A 359 13.82 -12.02 32.57
N THR A 360 15.08 -12.22 32.18
CA THR A 360 16.20 -11.26 32.29
C THR A 360 16.61 -10.61 30.96
N ASP A 361 15.79 -10.72 29.91
CA ASP A 361 16.19 -10.23 28.59
C ASP A 361 16.03 -8.70 28.42
N SER A 362 17.16 -8.00 28.31
CA SER A 362 17.28 -6.54 28.46
C SER A 362 16.58 -5.73 27.35
N GLY A 363 16.46 -6.27 26.14
CA GLY A 363 15.77 -5.62 25.02
C GLY A 363 14.24 -5.65 25.18
N ILE A 364 13.73 -6.78 25.67
CA ILE A 364 12.31 -6.95 26.00
C ILE A 364 11.94 -6.04 27.17
N GLN A 365 12.81 -5.89 28.17
CA GLN A 365 12.59 -4.98 29.31
C GLN A 365 12.43 -3.52 28.87
N GLN A 366 13.23 -3.05 27.90
CA GLN A 366 13.16 -1.67 27.41
C GLN A 366 11.88 -1.40 26.64
N ILE A 367 11.46 -2.32 25.76
CA ILE A 367 10.21 -2.19 25.00
C ILE A 367 9.00 -2.30 25.93
N LYS A 368 9.02 -3.22 26.91
CA LYS A 368 8.00 -3.33 27.97
C LYS A 368 7.87 -2.04 28.78
N THR A 369 9.00 -1.42 29.15
CA THR A 369 9.00 -0.17 29.90
C THR A 369 8.40 0.97 29.08
N LEU A 370 8.75 1.07 27.79
CA LEU A 370 8.23 2.10 26.90
C LEU A 370 6.71 1.93 26.67
N PHE A 371 6.24 0.69 26.53
CA PHE A 371 4.83 0.37 26.36
C PHE A 371 3.99 0.71 27.61
N ILE A 372 4.43 0.28 28.80
CA ILE A 372 3.75 0.61 30.07
C ILE A 372 3.72 2.13 30.32
N GLN A 373 4.80 2.84 30.01
CA GLN A 373 4.84 4.30 30.11
C GLN A 373 3.88 4.99 29.14
N THR A 374 3.69 4.41 27.95
CA THR A 374 2.77 4.96 26.94
C THR A 374 1.32 4.75 27.36
N MET A 375 0.96 3.57 27.87
CA MET A 375 -0.40 3.28 28.36
C MET A 375 -0.78 4.16 29.56
N LYS A 376 0.14 4.36 30.53
CA LYS A 376 -0.10 5.27 31.67
C LYS A 376 -0.29 6.75 31.29
N ARG A 377 0.20 7.16 30.12
CA ARG A 377 -0.01 8.52 29.59
C ARG A 377 -1.34 8.69 28.86
N LEU A 378 -2.01 7.60 28.50
CA LEU A 378 -3.33 7.64 27.86
C LEU A 378 -4.47 7.58 28.90
N GLU A 379 -4.18 7.16 30.13
CA GLU A 379 -5.12 7.11 31.26
C GLU A 379 -5.12 8.38 32.14
N ASN A 380 -4.23 9.35 31.89
CA ASN A 380 -4.20 10.68 32.50
C ASN A 380 -4.41 11.75 31.44
#